data_AF-A0A1B9AHY6-F1
#
_entry.id   AF-A0A1B9AHY6-F1
#
_cell.length_a   1.000
_cell.length_b   1.000
_cell.length_c   1.000
_cell.angle_alpha   90.00
_cell.angle_beta   90.00
_cell.angle_gamma   90.00
#
_symmetry.space_group_name_H-M   'P 1'
#
loop_
_entity.id
_entity.type
_entity.pdbx_description
1 polymer ?
#
loop_
_entity_poly.entity_id
_entity_poly.type
_entity_poly.pdbx_seq_one_letter_code
_entity_poly.pdbx_strand_id
1 'polypeptide(L)'
;MVKQINFQWCVTKFNPDFRDENGYYTIAEEWTCPSEIGEFINGKEFTFHEYLQVETAYINSMIKFMEESNIDSLRILQLDKKISEEDLTSPLYEQEFEKLVLKEDLLVNKNELRLICKMILRNFIWCKLYSKDQFFIHFGYDYYMYIGSNVNCQSAIQFAESNGLFVEQCTSPYFFSEEETTRMIQWNEISDEDKIVIGEEELVSIPLDDYRRIFNLSAEHPVTGYFKIEKEQMGFFQTFLKHRMNFCKYEYCFCGEK
;
A
#
# COMPACT_ATOMS: atom_id res chain seq x y z
N MET A 1 13.67 3.90 22.76
CA MET A 1 13.88 4.45 21.41
C MET A 1 13.01 3.65 20.47
N VAL A 2 11.95 4.27 19.93
CA VAL A 2 11.21 3.71 18.82
C VAL A 2 12.20 3.67 17.65
N LYS A 3 12.56 2.48 17.17
CA LYS A 3 13.42 2.36 15.99
C LYS A 3 12.64 2.90 14.81
N GLN A 4 13.19 3.90 14.14
CA GLN A 4 12.64 4.47 12.93
C GLN A 4 13.39 3.91 11.74
N ILE A 5 12.71 3.79 10.60
CA ILE A 5 13.33 3.45 9.32
C ILE A 5 14.41 4.48 8.98
N ASN A 6 15.64 4.02 8.82
CA ASN A 6 16.81 4.90 8.61
C ASN A 6 17.00 5.34 7.15
N PHE A 7 16.60 4.51 6.20
CA PHE A 7 16.82 4.74 4.77
C PHE A 7 15.52 4.58 4.01
N GLN A 8 15.25 5.49 3.07
CA GLN A 8 14.08 5.44 2.21
C GLN A 8 14.45 5.82 0.78
N TRP A 9 13.84 5.12 -0.17
CA TRP A 9 14.05 5.31 -1.58
C TRP A 9 12.73 5.32 -2.34
N CYS A 10 12.73 6.08 -3.43
CA CYS A 10 11.78 5.94 -4.52
C CYS A 10 12.45 5.14 -5.63
N VAL A 11 11.80 4.08 -6.09
CA VAL A 11 12.19 3.24 -7.23
C VAL A 11 11.14 3.45 -8.33
N THR A 12 11.57 3.91 -9.50
CA THR A 12 10.67 4.23 -10.61
C THR A 12 11.28 3.89 -11.98
N LYS A 13 10.47 3.66 -13.01
CA LYS A 13 10.92 3.48 -14.40
C LYS A 13 11.24 4.82 -15.08
N PHE A 14 10.76 5.92 -14.50
CA PHE A 14 10.90 7.25 -15.07
C PHE A 14 12.28 7.83 -14.79
N ASN A 15 12.98 8.25 -15.85
CA ASN A 15 14.31 8.84 -15.71
C ASN A 15 14.19 10.25 -15.08
N PRO A 16 14.80 10.51 -13.91
CA PRO A 16 14.75 11.82 -13.26
C PRO A 16 15.33 12.96 -14.11
N ASP A 17 16.18 12.67 -15.10
CA ASP A 17 16.70 13.67 -16.05
C ASP A 17 15.60 14.37 -16.87
N PHE A 18 14.41 13.77 -16.95
CA PHE A 18 13.25 14.34 -17.64
C PHE A 18 12.25 15.02 -16.70
N ARG A 19 12.70 15.47 -15.52
CA ARG A 19 11.89 16.33 -14.65
C ARG A 19 12.26 17.80 -14.85
N ASP A 20 11.27 18.68 -14.78
CA ASP A 20 11.49 20.12 -14.77
C ASP A 20 12.03 20.62 -13.41
N GLU A 21 12.27 21.93 -13.30
CA GLU A 21 12.74 22.57 -12.07
C GLU A 21 11.80 22.43 -10.86
N ASN A 22 10.53 22.08 -11.10
CA ASN A 22 9.53 21.84 -10.07
C ASN A 22 9.36 20.33 -9.75
N GLY A 23 10.10 19.47 -10.43
CA GLY A 23 10.05 18.01 -10.26
C GLY A 23 8.97 17.31 -11.10
N TYR A 24 8.28 18.01 -12.01
CA TYR A 24 7.28 17.39 -12.88
C TYR A 24 7.93 16.65 -14.03
N TYR A 25 7.52 15.41 -14.27
CA TYR A 25 7.96 14.62 -15.42
C TYR A 25 7.45 15.24 -16.72
N THR A 26 8.36 15.55 -17.64
CA THR A 26 8.03 16.37 -18.83
C THR A 26 7.75 15.55 -20.08
N ILE A 27 7.96 14.23 -20.05
CA ILE A 27 7.62 13.35 -21.18
C ILE A 27 6.15 12.95 -21.06
N ALA A 28 5.31 13.54 -21.91
CA ALA A 28 3.88 13.23 -21.97
C ALA A 28 3.58 11.92 -22.71
N GLU A 29 4.52 11.42 -23.51
CA GLU A 29 4.37 10.21 -24.34
C GLU A 29 5.11 9.03 -23.69
N GLU A 30 4.72 8.70 -22.46
CA GLU A 30 5.19 7.49 -21.77
C GLU A 30 4.03 6.79 -21.07
N TRP A 31 3.96 5.46 -21.18
CA TRP A 31 2.90 4.69 -20.56
C TRP A 31 2.98 4.77 -19.03
N THR A 32 1.81 4.75 -18.41
CA THR A 32 1.58 4.89 -16.97
C THR A 32 0.70 3.78 -16.40
N CYS A 33 0.07 2.96 -17.26
CA CYS A 33 -0.77 1.85 -16.81
C CYS A 33 -0.77 0.65 -17.79
N PRO A 34 -1.06 -0.57 -17.31
CA PRO A 34 -1.11 -1.77 -18.15
C PRO A 34 -2.22 -1.75 -19.21
N SER A 35 -3.28 -0.95 -19.04
CA SER A 35 -4.36 -0.85 -20.02
C SER A 35 -3.94 -0.17 -21.32
N GLU A 36 -2.77 0.48 -21.35
CA GLU A 36 -2.19 1.08 -22.57
C GLU A 36 -1.45 0.07 -23.45
N ILE A 37 -1.34 -1.20 -23.06
CA ILE A 37 -0.70 -2.23 -23.91
C ILE A 37 -1.45 -2.34 -25.24
N GLY A 38 -0.71 -2.20 -26.33
CA GLY A 38 -1.21 -2.15 -27.71
C GLY A 38 -1.39 -0.73 -28.26
N GLU A 39 -1.34 0.30 -27.40
CA GLU A 39 -1.37 1.69 -27.84
C GLU A 39 -0.05 2.14 -28.46
N PHE A 40 -0.12 3.13 -29.35
CA PHE A 40 1.07 3.73 -29.97
C PHE A 40 1.52 4.95 -29.18
N ILE A 41 2.70 4.85 -28.57
CA ILE A 41 3.31 5.88 -27.74
C ILE A 41 4.62 6.30 -28.41
N ASN A 42 4.75 7.59 -28.74
CA ASN A 42 5.88 8.12 -29.51
C ASN A 42 6.15 7.34 -30.81
N GLY A 43 5.09 6.99 -31.53
CA GLY A 43 5.16 6.23 -32.79
C GLY A 43 5.58 4.77 -32.66
N LYS A 44 5.71 4.24 -31.43
CA LYS A 44 6.03 2.84 -31.14
C LYS A 44 4.87 2.19 -30.39
N GLU A 45 4.47 0.99 -30.81
CA GLU A 45 3.50 0.19 -30.07
C GLU A 45 4.08 -0.19 -28.70
N PHE A 46 3.34 0.07 -27.63
CA PHE A 46 3.67 -0.41 -26.29
C PHE A 46 3.26 -1.87 -26.15
N THR A 47 4.24 -2.76 -26.09
CA THR A 47 4.00 -4.19 -26.17
C THR A 47 3.87 -4.85 -24.80
N PHE A 48 3.15 -5.97 -24.77
CA PHE A 48 3.06 -6.84 -23.59
C PHE A 48 4.44 -7.31 -23.09
N HIS A 49 5.40 -7.51 -23.99
CA HIS A 49 6.76 -7.90 -23.62
C HIS A 49 7.49 -6.78 -22.85
N GLU A 50 7.37 -5.54 -23.30
CA GLU A 50 7.97 -4.38 -22.61
C GLU A 50 7.36 -4.17 -21.23
N TYR A 51 6.04 -4.32 -21.12
CA TYR A 51 5.36 -4.31 -19.83
C TYR A 51 5.96 -5.34 -18.86
N LEU A 52 6.06 -6.60 -19.29
CA LEU A 52 6.56 -7.68 -18.46
C LEU A 52 8.03 -7.49 -18.06
N GLN A 53 8.86 -6.89 -18.91
CA GLN A 53 10.23 -6.55 -18.55
C GLN A 53 10.27 -5.57 -17.38
N VAL A 54 9.48 -4.50 -17.44
CA VAL A 54 9.43 -3.50 -16.36
C VAL A 54 8.82 -4.10 -15.10
N GLU A 55 7.67 -4.79 -15.19
CA GLU A 55 7.07 -5.49 -14.04
C GLU A 55 8.09 -6.42 -13.34
N THR A 56 8.81 -7.21 -14.14
CA THR A 56 9.84 -8.12 -13.62
C THR A 56 10.96 -7.36 -12.91
N ALA A 57 11.39 -6.22 -13.45
CA ALA A 57 12.41 -5.37 -12.84
C ALA A 57 11.94 -4.85 -11.46
N TYR A 58 10.69 -4.38 -11.34
CA TYR A 58 10.13 -3.92 -10.06
C TYR A 58 10.12 -5.03 -9.02
N ILE A 59 9.54 -6.19 -9.37
CA ILE A 59 9.38 -7.30 -8.44
C ILE A 59 10.75 -7.85 -8.03
N ASN A 60 11.69 -8.02 -8.95
CA ASN A 60 13.02 -8.51 -8.60
C ASN A 60 13.81 -7.51 -7.77
N SER A 61 13.68 -6.21 -8.05
CA SER A 61 14.31 -5.16 -7.25
C SER A 61 13.78 -5.19 -5.83
N MET A 62 12.46 -5.22 -5.63
CA MET A 62 11.84 -5.38 -4.31
C MET A 62 12.43 -6.57 -3.55
N ILE A 63 12.46 -7.75 -4.17
CA ILE A 63 12.99 -8.96 -3.52
C ILE A 63 14.47 -8.77 -3.16
N LYS A 64 15.24 -8.08 -3.98
CA LYS A 64 16.64 -7.77 -3.66
C LYS A 64 16.79 -6.84 -2.47
N PHE A 65 15.94 -5.82 -2.35
CA PHE A 65 15.90 -4.95 -1.16
C PHE A 65 15.53 -5.73 0.10
N MET A 66 14.56 -6.64 0.01
CA MET A 66 14.19 -7.52 1.11
C MET A 66 15.34 -8.44 1.53
N GLU A 67 16.01 -9.08 0.56
CA GLU A 67 17.16 -9.96 0.82
C GLU A 67 18.31 -9.22 1.51
N GLU A 68 18.69 -8.05 1.01
CA GLU A 68 19.77 -7.24 1.60
C GLU A 68 19.39 -6.71 2.99
N SER A 69 18.09 -6.51 3.24
CA SER A 69 17.55 -6.14 4.55
C SER A 69 17.32 -7.34 5.49
N ASN A 70 17.60 -8.57 5.05
CA ASN A 70 17.33 -9.81 5.77
C ASN A 70 15.84 -9.96 6.18
N ILE A 71 14.94 -9.62 5.25
CA ILE A 71 13.49 -9.73 5.39
C ILE A 71 12.97 -10.87 4.52
N ASP A 72 12.24 -11.79 5.13
CA ASP A 72 11.69 -12.96 4.44
C ASP A 72 10.17 -12.95 4.27
N SER A 73 9.49 -12.07 5.01
CA SER A 73 8.04 -11.91 4.98
C SER A 73 7.64 -10.49 5.32
N LEU A 74 6.46 -10.11 4.82
CA LEU A 74 5.86 -8.80 5.06
C LEU A 74 4.38 -8.97 5.40
N ARG A 75 3.84 -8.02 6.14
CA ARG A 75 2.41 -7.94 6.44
C ARG A 75 1.71 -7.07 5.42
N ILE A 76 0.53 -7.49 5.01
CA ILE A 76 -0.39 -6.68 4.22
C ILE A 76 -1.05 -5.66 5.13
N LEU A 77 -0.99 -4.38 4.75
CA LEU A 77 -1.76 -3.32 5.39
C LEU A 77 -2.61 -2.58 4.34
N GLN A 78 -3.75 -2.05 4.77
CA GLN A 78 -4.69 -1.27 3.98
C GLN A 78 -5.06 -1.96 2.65
N LEU A 79 -5.48 -3.22 2.72
CA LEU A 79 -5.87 -3.99 1.54
C LEU A 79 -7.10 -3.38 0.84
N ASP A 80 -6.93 -2.91 -0.39
CA ASP A 80 -8.02 -2.61 -1.33
C ASP A 80 -8.04 -3.68 -2.44
N LYS A 81 -9.13 -4.44 -2.49
CA LYS A 81 -9.34 -5.52 -3.46
C LYS A 81 -10.72 -5.34 -4.10
N LYS A 82 -10.77 -4.64 -5.23
CA LYS A 82 -11.99 -4.40 -6.01
C LYS A 82 -11.84 -4.99 -7.42
N ILE A 83 -11.65 -6.30 -7.47
CA ILE A 83 -11.51 -7.05 -8.73
C ILE A 83 -12.91 -7.26 -9.31
N SER A 84 -13.16 -6.70 -10.49
CA SER A 84 -14.41 -6.85 -11.24
C SER A 84 -14.45 -8.15 -12.04
N GLU A 85 -15.63 -8.53 -12.55
CA GLU A 85 -15.74 -9.69 -13.46
C GLU A 85 -14.95 -9.47 -14.76
N GLU A 86 -14.83 -8.22 -15.23
CA GLU A 86 -14.04 -7.85 -16.40
C GLU A 86 -12.55 -8.08 -16.15
N ASP A 87 -12.05 -7.72 -14.97
CA ASP A 87 -10.65 -7.94 -14.56
C ASP A 87 -10.27 -9.42 -14.62
N LEU A 88 -11.18 -10.33 -14.23
CA LEU A 88 -10.94 -11.79 -14.27
C LEU A 88 -10.73 -12.32 -15.69
N THR A 89 -11.21 -11.60 -16.71
CA THR A 89 -11.02 -11.96 -18.12
C THR A 89 -9.73 -11.39 -18.72
N SER A 90 -9.04 -10.51 -17.99
CA SER A 90 -7.81 -9.89 -18.46
C SER A 90 -6.70 -10.93 -18.69
N PRO A 91 -5.93 -10.82 -19.80
CA PRO A 91 -4.77 -11.68 -20.02
C PRO A 91 -3.65 -11.45 -18.98
N LEU A 92 -3.71 -10.34 -18.25
CA LEU A 92 -2.82 -10.02 -17.14
C LEU A 92 -3.32 -10.59 -15.81
N TYR A 93 -4.50 -11.21 -15.73
CA TYR A 93 -4.97 -11.76 -14.46
C TYR A 93 -4.24 -13.07 -14.10
N GLU A 94 -3.59 -13.11 -12.94
CA GLU A 94 -2.91 -14.31 -12.46
C GLU A 94 -3.90 -15.26 -11.77
N GLN A 95 -4.30 -16.34 -12.43
CA GLN A 95 -5.24 -17.33 -11.87
C GLN A 95 -4.75 -17.97 -10.56
N GLU A 96 -3.42 -18.06 -10.35
CA GLU A 96 -2.87 -18.53 -9.08
C GLU A 96 -3.20 -17.62 -7.90
N PHE A 97 -3.50 -16.35 -8.15
CA PHE A 97 -3.84 -15.37 -7.13
C PHE A 97 -5.14 -15.73 -6.40
N GLU A 98 -6.07 -16.43 -7.06
CA GLU A 98 -7.32 -16.89 -6.44
C GLU A 98 -7.09 -17.88 -5.30
N LYS A 99 -5.95 -18.56 -5.29
CA LYS A 99 -5.57 -19.48 -4.20
C LYS A 99 -5.12 -18.74 -2.94
N LEU A 100 -4.81 -17.44 -3.05
CA LEU A 100 -4.43 -16.60 -1.93
C LEU A 100 -5.65 -15.94 -1.28
N VAL A 101 -5.94 -16.33 -0.05
CA VAL A 101 -6.96 -15.69 0.78
C VAL A 101 -6.35 -14.47 1.47
N LEU A 102 -6.27 -13.36 0.74
CA LEU A 102 -5.77 -12.10 1.29
C LEU A 102 -6.72 -11.53 2.33
N LYS A 103 -6.13 -10.99 3.40
CA LYS A 103 -6.82 -10.20 4.42
C LYS A 103 -5.84 -9.20 5.03
N GLU A 104 -6.40 -8.19 5.67
CA GLU A 104 -5.63 -7.24 6.46
C GLU A 104 -4.75 -7.97 7.49
N ASP A 105 -3.53 -7.46 7.69
CA ASP A 105 -2.51 -7.98 8.61
C ASP A 105 -2.01 -9.41 8.32
N LEU A 106 -2.34 -9.98 7.15
CA LEU A 106 -1.80 -11.26 6.73
C LEU A 106 -0.28 -11.17 6.53
N LEU A 107 0.46 -12.06 7.18
CA LEU A 107 1.88 -12.24 6.94
C LEU A 107 2.09 -13.12 5.70
N VAL A 108 2.79 -12.59 4.70
CA VAL A 108 3.03 -13.23 3.41
C VAL A 108 4.52 -13.42 3.15
N ASN A 109 4.88 -14.54 2.52
CA ASN A 109 6.27 -14.88 2.20
C ASN A 109 6.68 -14.34 0.82
N LYS A 110 7.97 -14.45 0.47
CA LYS A 110 8.51 -13.95 -0.82
C LYS A 110 7.77 -14.45 -2.06
N ASN A 111 7.32 -15.70 -2.11
CA ASN A 111 6.63 -16.24 -3.28
C ASN A 111 5.24 -15.62 -3.44
N GLU A 112 4.51 -15.48 -2.33
CA GLU A 112 3.21 -14.80 -2.30
C GLU A 112 3.36 -13.31 -2.63
N LEU A 113 4.41 -12.67 -2.11
CA LEU A 113 4.72 -11.27 -2.39
C LEU A 113 4.96 -11.02 -3.88
N ARG A 114 5.67 -11.90 -4.58
CA ARG A 114 5.82 -11.79 -6.04
C ARG A 114 4.47 -11.73 -6.74
N LEU A 115 3.54 -12.61 -6.35
CA LEU A 115 2.22 -12.68 -6.94
C LEU A 115 1.37 -11.45 -6.57
N ILE A 116 1.36 -11.04 -5.30
CA ILE A 116 0.66 -9.84 -4.82
C ILE A 116 1.15 -8.60 -5.57
N CYS A 117 2.47 -8.45 -5.75
CA CYS A 117 3.04 -7.27 -6.39
C CYS A 117 2.76 -7.20 -7.89
N LYS A 118 2.65 -8.35 -8.58
CA LYS A 118 2.09 -8.37 -9.94
C LYS A 118 0.68 -7.79 -9.95
N MET A 119 -0.18 -8.25 -9.06
CA MET A 119 -1.57 -7.78 -9.00
C MET A 119 -1.67 -6.29 -8.67
N ILE A 120 -0.74 -5.74 -7.86
CA ILE A 120 -0.65 -4.30 -7.59
C ILE A 120 -0.21 -3.53 -8.84
N LEU A 121 0.89 -3.92 -9.48
CA LEU A 121 1.41 -3.27 -10.70
C LEU A 121 0.45 -3.38 -11.89
N ARG A 122 -0.47 -4.34 -11.85
CA ARG A 122 -1.53 -4.54 -12.84
C ARG A 122 -2.83 -3.79 -12.51
N ASN A 123 -2.85 -3.00 -11.43
CA ASN A 123 -4.00 -2.24 -10.93
C ASN A 123 -5.22 -3.09 -10.49
N PHE A 124 -5.04 -4.38 -10.20
CA PHE A 124 -6.15 -5.22 -9.72
C PHE A 124 -6.40 -5.09 -8.22
N ILE A 125 -5.35 -4.81 -7.45
CA ILE A 125 -5.42 -4.63 -6.00
C ILE A 125 -4.48 -3.50 -5.59
N TRP A 126 -4.60 -3.05 -4.35
CA TRP A 126 -3.61 -2.20 -3.71
C TRP A 126 -3.43 -2.62 -2.26
N CYS A 127 -2.20 -2.57 -1.78
CA CYS A 127 -1.89 -2.66 -0.35
C CYS A 127 -0.49 -2.11 -0.06
N LYS A 128 -0.23 -1.85 1.21
CA LYS A 128 1.11 -1.63 1.74
C LYS A 128 1.69 -2.94 2.25
N LEU A 129 3.01 -3.06 2.15
CA LEU A 129 3.75 -4.21 2.65
C LEU A 129 4.69 -3.75 3.77
N TYR A 130 4.63 -4.39 4.92
CA TYR A 130 5.19 -3.82 6.14
C TYR A 130 5.84 -4.85 7.05
N SER A 131 6.99 -4.49 7.62
CA SER A 131 7.69 -5.23 8.68
C SER A 131 8.11 -4.25 9.76
N LYS A 132 7.16 -3.88 10.63
CA LYS A 132 7.34 -3.05 11.81
C LYS A 132 8.31 -1.88 11.59
N ASP A 133 9.38 -1.86 12.36
CA ASP A 133 10.43 -0.86 12.38
C ASP A 133 11.58 -1.22 11.45
N GLN A 134 11.49 -2.29 10.66
CA GLN A 134 12.60 -2.83 9.85
C GLN A 134 12.50 -2.50 8.37
N PHE A 135 11.30 -2.62 7.80
CA PHE A 135 11.13 -2.54 6.35
C PHE A 135 9.70 -2.18 5.94
N PHE A 136 9.54 -1.45 4.84
CA PHE A 136 8.24 -1.30 4.17
C PHE A 136 8.41 -1.20 2.66
N ILE A 137 7.34 -1.53 1.94
CA ILE A 137 7.13 -1.16 0.54
C ILE A 137 5.75 -0.53 0.41
N HIS A 138 5.70 0.64 -0.20
CA HIS A 138 4.46 1.32 -0.57
C HIS A 138 4.41 1.50 -2.09
N PHE A 139 3.21 1.44 -2.65
CA PHE A 139 2.98 1.70 -4.06
C PHE A 139 2.18 2.99 -4.21
N GLY A 140 2.75 3.93 -4.94
CA GLY A 140 2.04 5.10 -5.44
C GLY A 140 1.41 4.83 -6.80
N TYR A 141 0.79 5.87 -7.34
CA TYR A 141 0.37 5.89 -8.74
C TYR A 141 1.57 5.84 -9.69
N ASP A 142 1.29 5.54 -10.96
CA ASP A 142 2.24 5.66 -12.07
C ASP A 142 3.59 4.99 -11.78
N TYR A 143 3.59 3.75 -11.28
CA TYR A 143 4.83 2.98 -11.07
C TYR A 143 5.85 3.61 -10.10
N TYR A 144 5.42 4.48 -9.19
CA TYR A 144 6.27 4.91 -8.08
C TYR A 144 6.22 3.88 -6.95
N MET A 145 7.32 3.17 -6.71
CA MET A 145 7.47 2.24 -5.59
C MET A 145 8.39 2.84 -4.53
N TYR A 146 7.91 2.93 -3.29
CA TYR A 146 8.69 3.47 -2.18
C TYR A 146 9.14 2.35 -1.26
N ILE A 147 10.43 2.30 -0.96
CA ILE A 147 11.02 1.27 -0.09
C ILE A 147 11.67 1.95 1.10
N GLY A 148 11.38 1.46 2.30
CA GLY A 148 12.08 1.85 3.52
C GLY A 148 12.80 0.68 4.14
N SER A 149 14.01 0.89 4.65
CA SER A 149 14.79 -0.11 5.37
C SER A 149 15.65 0.49 6.48
N ASN A 150 15.99 -0.32 7.49
CA ASN A 150 17.04 -0.01 8.45
C ASN A 150 18.46 -0.29 7.94
N VAL A 151 18.57 -1.00 6.82
CA VAL A 151 19.83 -1.32 6.15
C VAL A 151 19.99 -0.40 4.94
N ASN A 152 21.19 0.12 4.70
CA ASN A 152 21.48 0.82 3.45
C ASN A 152 21.66 -0.21 2.32
N CYS A 153 20.65 -0.36 1.45
CA CYS A 153 20.57 -1.45 0.47
C CYS A 153 21.33 -1.14 -0.83
N GLN A 154 22.62 -0.84 -0.74
CA GLN A 154 23.41 -0.40 -1.89
C GLN A 154 23.45 -1.44 -3.02
N SER A 155 23.47 -2.73 -2.70
CA SER A 155 23.46 -3.80 -3.72
C SER A 155 22.11 -3.88 -4.44
N ALA A 156 21.00 -3.66 -3.75
CA ALA A 156 19.67 -3.66 -4.32
C ALA A 156 19.41 -2.43 -5.19
N ILE A 157 19.95 -1.27 -4.80
CA ILE A 157 19.93 -0.04 -5.60
C ILE A 157 20.62 -0.29 -6.94
N GLN A 158 21.87 -0.77 -6.90
CA GLN A 158 22.63 -1.07 -8.13
C GLN A 158 21.95 -2.13 -8.99
N PHE A 159 21.31 -3.12 -8.36
CA PHE A 159 20.53 -4.14 -9.07
C PHE A 159 19.35 -3.49 -9.81
N ALA A 160 18.56 -2.65 -9.15
CA ALA A 160 17.44 -1.96 -9.78
C ALA A 160 17.88 -1.09 -10.97
N GLU A 161 18.95 -0.31 -10.79
CA GLU A 161 19.55 0.52 -11.84
C GLU A 161 20.03 -0.31 -13.04
N SER A 162 20.70 -1.43 -12.79
CA SER A 162 21.13 -2.34 -13.86
C SER A 162 19.98 -3.03 -14.61
N ASN A 163 18.77 -3.03 -14.04
CA ASN A 163 17.55 -3.56 -14.64
C ASN A 163 16.62 -2.45 -15.20
N GLY A 164 17.14 -1.24 -15.40
CA GLY A 164 16.43 -0.16 -16.08
C GLY A 164 15.46 0.63 -15.21
N LEU A 165 15.58 0.55 -13.89
CA LEU A 165 14.86 1.42 -12.95
C LEU A 165 15.78 2.53 -12.45
N PHE A 166 15.20 3.60 -11.94
CA PHE A 166 15.88 4.72 -11.31
C PHE A 166 15.55 4.72 -9.83
N VAL A 167 16.58 4.95 -9.00
CA VAL A 167 16.45 4.96 -7.56
C VAL A 167 16.93 6.30 -7.01
N GLU A 168 16.09 6.96 -6.23
CA GLU A 168 16.41 8.23 -5.57
C GLU A 168 16.16 8.11 -4.07
N GLN A 169 16.98 8.78 -3.25
CA GLN A 169 16.64 8.93 -1.83
C GLN A 169 15.39 9.80 -1.71
N CYS A 170 14.33 9.25 -1.13
CA CYS A 170 13.05 9.92 -1.05
C CYS A 170 12.25 9.33 0.12
N THR A 171 11.61 10.21 0.90
CA THR A 171 10.67 9.77 1.94
C THR A 171 9.36 9.39 1.27
N SER A 172 8.83 8.22 1.60
CA SER A 172 7.54 7.79 1.05
C SER A 172 6.44 8.78 1.46
N PRO A 173 5.58 9.24 0.55
CA PRO A 173 4.44 10.08 0.90
C PRO A 173 3.41 9.36 1.78
N TYR A 174 3.50 8.03 1.84
CA TYR A 174 2.66 7.18 2.67
C TYR A 174 3.27 6.83 4.03
N PHE A 175 4.52 7.25 4.30
CA PHE A 175 5.21 6.97 5.55
C PHE A 175 4.89 8.05 6.59
N PHE A 176 4.43 7.61 7.75
CA PHE A 176 4.23 8.43 8.94
C PHE A 176 4.47 7.57 10.17
N SER A 177 4.91 8.21 11.25
CA SER A 177 5.22 7.55 12.52
C SER A 177 3.96 7.29 13.36
N GLU A 178 4.09 6.45 14.39
CA GLU A 178 3.03 6.24 15.39
C GLU A 178 2.63 7.56 16.08
N GLU A 179 3.61 8.45 16.34
CA GLU A 179 3.39 9.76 16.96
C GLU A 179 2.62 10.72 16.05
N GLU A 180 2.75 10.56 14.74
CA GLU A 180 1.98 11.29 13.73
C GLU A 180 0.62 10.63 13.42
N THR A 181 0.31 9.47 14.00
CA THR A 181 -0.94 8.75 13.70
C THR A 181 -2.07 9.25 14.59
N THR A 182 -3.07 9.88 13.97
CA THR A 182 -4.36 10.18 14.59
C THR A 182 -5.30 8.99 14.42
N ARG A 183 -5.99 8.61 15.50
CA ARG A 183 -6.98 7.53 15.50
C ARG A 183 -8.33 8.09 15.83
N MET A 184 -9.33 7.83 15.00
CA MET A 184 -10.65 8.41 15.14
C MET A 184 -11.74 7.41 14.76
N ILE A 185 -12.97 7.72 15.17
CA ILE A 185 -14.17 7.07 14.66
C ILE A 185 -14.90 8.05 13.77
N GLN A 186 -15.17 7.63 12.55
CA GLN A 186 -15.98 8.33 11.56
C GLN A 186 -17.33 7.63 11.40
N TRP A 187 -18.36 8.38 11.04
CA TRP A 187 -19.68 7.82 10.75
C TRP A 187 -20.42 8.52 9.62
N ASN A 188 -21.18 7.71 8.88
CA ASN A 188 -22.08 8.11 7.80
C ASN A 188 -23.51 7.63 8.10
N GLU A 189 -24.53 8.23 7.48
CA GLU A 189 -25.90 7.70 7.58
C GLU A 189 -26.02 6.37 6.82
N ILE A 190 -26.76 5.40 7.38
CA ILE A 190 -26.96 4.09 6.72
C ILE A 190 -27.65 4.26 5.37
N SER A 191 -28.60 5.21 5.29
CA SER A 191 -29.39 5.48 4.09
C SER A 191 -28.64 6.25 3.00
N ASP A 192 -27.44 6.75 3.29
CA ASP A 192 -26.62 7.43 2.31
C ASP A 192 -25.86 6.40 1.45
N GLU A 193 -26.14 6.41 0.15
CA GLU A 193 -25.48 5.54 -0.83
C GLU A 193 -24.05 5.98 -1.09
N ASP A 194 -23.77 7.28 -1.00
CA ASP A 194 -22.43 7.86 -1.22
C ASP A 194 -21.51 7.71 0.00
N LYS A 195 -22.06 7.24 1.14
CA LYS A 195 -21.35 6.99 2.40
C LYS A 195 -20.54 8.20 2.86
N ILE A 196 -21.08 9.40 2.69
CA ILE A 196 -20.42 10.63 3.07
C ILE A 196 -20.25 10.66 4.59
N VAL A 197 -19.02 10.88 5.05
CA VAL A 197 -18.74 11.07 6.48
C VAL A 197 -19.40 12.38 6.93
N ILE A 198 -20.31 12.26 7.90
CA ILE A 198 -21.06 13.40 8.47
C ILE A 198 -20.62 13.76 9.89
N GLY A 199 -19.71 12.97 10.46
CA GLY A 199 -19.11 13.25 11.74
C GLY A 199 -17.93 12.34 12.04
N GLU A 200 -17.04 12.86 12.87
CA GLU A 200 -15.85 12.17 13.33
C GLU A 200 -15.52 12.59 14.75
N GLU A 201 -14.87 11.70 15.50
CA GLU A 201 -14.37 11.97 16.84
C GLU A 201 -13.07 11.20 17.08
N GLU A 202 -12.04 11.93 17.51
CA GLU A 202 -10.74 11.36 17.84
C GLU A 202 -10.81 10.47 19.08
N LEU A 203 -10.15 9.32 19.01
CA LEU A 203 -9.97 8.39 20.11
C LEU A 203 -8.66 8.68 20.83
N VAL A 204 -8.77 9.20 22.05
CA VAL A 204 -7.61 9.54 22.89
C VAL A 204 -7.38 8.50 23.98
N SER A 205 -6.10 8.28 24.32
CA SER A 205 -5.66 7.46 25.46
C SER A 205 -6.03 5.96 25.41
N ILE A 206 -6.24 5.39 24.21
CA ILE A 206 -6.41 3.95 24.04
C ILE A 206 -5.06 3.30 23.68
N PRO A 207 -4.57 2.33 24.46
CA PRO A 207 -3.37 1.56 24.12
C PRO A 207 -3.49 0.82 22.78
N LEU A 208 -2.41 0.73 22.00
CA LEU A 208 -2.41 0.01 20.71
C LEU A 208 -2.87 -1.45 20.83
N ASP A 209 -2.50 -2.12 21.91
CA ASP A 209 -2.87 -3.53 22.12
C ASP A 209 -4.37 -3.73 22.30
N ASP A 210 -5.10 -2.70 22.77
CA ASP A 210 -6.55 -2.76 22.85
C ASP A 210 -7.20 -2.71 21.46
N TYR A 211 -6.72 -1.83 20.58
CA TYR A 211 -7.15 -1.82 19.18
C TYR A 211 -6.82 -3.12 18.47
N ARG A 212 -5.59 -3.62 18.63
CA ARG A 212 -5.15 -4.89 18.02
C ARG A 212 -6.04 -6.04 18.45
N ARG A 213 -6.37 -6.13 19.74
CA ARG A 213 -7.28 -7.15 20.25
C ARG A 213 -8.69 -7.03 19.65
N ILE A 214 -9.22 -5.81 19.54
CA ILE A 214 -10.57 -5.56 19.04
C ILE A 214 -10.72 -5.85 17.55
N PHE A 215 -9.70 -5.50 16.77
CA PHE A 215 -9.66 -5.73 15.33
C PHE A 215 -8.99 -7.05 14.94
N ASN A 216 -8.61 -7.87 15.92
CA ASN A 216 -7.91 -9.15 15.72
C ASN A 216 -6.64 -9.02 14.86
N LEU A 217 -5.84 -8.02 15.18
CA LEU A 217 -4.57 -7.68 14.52
C LEU A 217 -3.39 -8.21 15.34
N SER A 218 -2.28 -8.44 14.65
CA SER A 218 -1.02 -8.85 15.22
C SER A 218 -0.38 -7.77 16.08
N ALA A 219 0.55 -8.18 16.95
CA ALA A 219 1.36 -7.28 17.75
C ALA A 219 2.25 -6.31 16.93
N GLU A 220 2.45 -6.60 15.65
CA GLU A 220 3.27 -5.77 14.76
C GLU A 220 2.44 -4.74 13.99
N HIS A 221 1.13 -4.95 13.87
CA HIS A 221 0.27 -4.04 13.13
C HIS A 221 0.30 -2.62 13.75
N PRO A 222 0.49 -1.56 12.95
CA PRO A 222 0.60 -0.17 13.43
C PRO A 222 -0.75 0.45 13.81
N VAL A 223 -1.86 -0.27 13.57
CA VAL A 223 -3.24 0.18 13.80
C VAL A 223 -3.52 1.45 12.97
N THR A 224 -3.24 1.34 11.67
CA THR A 224 -3.50 2.34 10.64
C THR A 224 -4.46 1.77 9.60
N GLY A 225 -5.13 2.63 8.84
CA GLY A 225 -6.14 2.22 7.87
C GLY A 225 -7.56 2.27 8.43
N TYR A 226 -8.48 1.69 7.68
CA TYR A 226 -9.91 1.76 7.92
C TYR A 226 -10.44 0.41 8.38
N PHE A 227 -11.16 0.41 9.50
CA PHE A 227 -11.77 -0.80 10.04
C PHE A 227 -13.23 -0.53 10.35
N LYS A 228 -14.13 -1.27 9.70
CA LYS A 228 -15.56 -1.22 10.06
C LYS A 228 -15.71 -1.59 11.54
N ILE A 229 -16.50 -0.80 12.26
CA ILE A 229 -16.86 -1.09 13.63
C ILE A 229 -18.17 -1.85 13.62
N GLU A 230 -18.17 -3.04 14.22
CA GLU A 230 -19.36 -3.87 14.36
C GLU A 230 -20.08 -3.56 15.67
N LYS A 231 -21.38 -3.87 15.73
CA LYS A 231 -22.24 -3.54 16.86
C LYS A 231 -21.73 -4.14 18.19
N GLU A 232 -21.09 -5.29 18.13
CA GLU A 232 -20.50 -5.99 19.27
C GLU A 232 -19.35 -5.18 19.91
N GLN A 233 -18.68 -4.33 19.14
CA GLN A 233 -17.57 -3.49 19.58
C GLN A 233 -18.03 -2.14 20.15
N MET A 234 -19.33 -1.79 19.99
CA MET A 234 -19.91 -0.53 20.47
C MET A 234 -19.62 -0.27 21.94
N GLY A 235 -19.75 -1.30 22.79
CA GLY A 235 -19.56 -1.16 24.23
C GLY A 235 -18.16 -0.67 24.61
N PHE A 236 -17.15 -1.06 23.85
CA PHE A 236 -15.79 -0.57 24.04
C PHE A 236 -15.66 0.89 23.60
N PHE A 237 -15.96 1.18 22.33
CA PHE A 237 -15.71 2.51 21.76
C PHE A 237 -16.58 3.60 22.40
N GLN A 238 -17.82 3.28 22.79
CA GLN A 238 -18.71 4.25 23.43
C GLN A 238 -18.12 4.85 24.72
N THR A 239 -17.21 4.14 25.42
CA THR A 239 -16.57 4.67 26.64
C THR A 239 -15.57 5.79 26.38
N PHE A 240 -15.12 5.93 25.12
CA PHE A 240 -14.15 6.94 24.68
C PHE A 240 -14.79 8.04 23.83
N LEU A 241 -16.05 7.88 23.42
CA LEU A 241 -16.77 8.83 22.57
C LEU A 241 -17.77 9.67 23.37
N LYS A 242 -17.81 10.96 23.07
CA LYS A 242 -18.91 11.86 23.45
C LYS A 242 -20.13 11.62 22.57
N HIS A 243 -19.90 11.34 21.29
CA HIS A 243 -20.96 10.91 20.38
C HIS A 243 -21.60 9.63 20.88
N ARG A 244 -22.94 9.61 20.90
CA ARG A 244 -23.69 8.40 21.29
C ARG A 244 -23.89 7.53 20.05
N MET A 245 -23.15 6.43 19.98
CA MET A 245 -23.23 5.48 18.90
C MET A 245 -24.66 4.95 18.73
N ASN A 246 -25.14 4.98 17.49
CA ASN A 246 -26.46 4.52 17.10
C ASN A 246 -26.39 3.75 15.77
N PHE A 247 -26.23 2.43 15.86
CA PHE A 247 -26.16 1.49 14.73
C PHE A 247 -27.50 1.31 13.99
N CYS A 248 -28.59 1.92 14.45
CA CYS A 248 -29.84 1.98 13.69
C CYS A 248 -29.88 3.18 12.73
N LYS A 249 -28.99 4.16 12.91
CA LYS A 249 -28.94 5.38 12.09
C LYS A 249 -27.65 5.48 11.28
N TYR A 250 -26.54 5.05 11.86
CA TYR A 250 -25.20 5.28 11.32
C TYR A 250 -24.40 4.00 11.16
N GLU A 251 -23.52 3.99 10.16
CA GLU A 251 -22.39 3.07 10.06
C GLU A 251 -21.16 3.75 10.65
N TYR A 252 -20.29 2.96 11.30
CA TYR A 252 -19.11 3.47 11.98
C TYR A 252 -17.86 2.81 11.42
N CYS A 253 -16.83 3.61 11.21
CA CYS A 253 -15.52 3.17 10.80
C CYS A 253 -14.47 3.75 11.75
N PHE A 254 -13.52 2.93 12.17
CA PHE A 254 -12.28 3.42 12.73
C PHE A 254 -11.38 3.86 11.58
N CYS A 255 -10.70 4.99 11.75
CA CYS A 255 -9.64 5.44 10.87
C CYS A 255 -8.35 5.68 11.67
N GLY A 256 -7.22 5.14 11.19
CA GLY A 256 -5.88 5.46 11.68
C GLY A 256 -5.01 6.01 10.54
N GLU A 257 -4.79 7.32 10.53
CA GLU A 257 -4.08 8.04 9.47
C GLU A 257 -3.31 9.25 10.02
N LYS A 258 -2.61 9.98 9.15
CA LYS A 258 -1.88 11.20 9.52
C LYS A 258 -2.80 12.40 9.59
#